data_AF-A0A7V9RUD1-F1
#
_entry.id   AF-A0A7V9RUD1-F1
#
_cell.length_a   1.000
_cell.length_b   1.000
_cell.length_c   1.000
_cell.angle_alpha   90.00
_cell.angle_beta   90.00
_cell.angle_gamma   90.00
#
_symmetry.space_group_name_H-M   'P 1'
#
loop_
_entity.id
_entity.type
_entity.pdbx_description
1 polymer ?
#
loop_
_entity_poly.entity_id
_entity_poly.type
_entity_poly.pdbx_seq_one_letter_code
_entity_poly.pdbx_strand_id
1 'polypeptide(L)'
;MIAFADEGMWLPQLLQSLNEKDMKKMGMKINASDIYSISKSSLKDAIVSLGGFCTAEVISDKGLLLTNHHCGFDAIQNHSSLQNNYIRDGFWSKNRTEELTNEGLTATFIISIEEVTEAVKKDVSSSITERERQSFIDKNIAKIRETKKKESYQDIFIRSFFEGNKYYLFITETYMDVRLVGAPPSSIGNFGKDTDNWMWPRHTGDFSLFRIYAGKDNKPAPFSKENVPYIPKRSLNISLNGVKEGDFTMVFGFPGRTSEYLHSAAVEQIVNISDPAKIAIREKALQVINTAMRKDEQVKIQYASKYAGIENSYKKWMGEVLGLKAKDAVNKKKIYEAEFQKRVLGNTKWSGLYGTVLEDLESAYKQIEPYAYARDYFNEIFSKIELFTIANQLNSLVNAYEKNGETAYLNNKEKVKSSVEALFNEYNALLDQRLFEVLIEMYVKDQQEKYTSPFVKNLVINNAN
;
A
#
# COMPACT_ATOMS: atom_id res chain seq x y z
N MET A 1 -26.55 6.07 -21.54
CA MET A 1 -26.13 4.67 -21.34
C MET A 1 -25.47 4.63 -19.98
N ILE A 2 -25.81 3.68 -19.10
CA ILE A 2 -25.11 3.54 -17.81
C ILE A 2 -23.87 2.69 -18.11
N ALA A 3 -22.68 3.28 -18.02
CA ALA A 3 -21.44 2.53 -18.12
C ALA A 3 -21.32 1.60 -16.89
N PHE A 4 -21.23 0.30 -17.11
CA PHE A 4 -20.89 -0.68 -16.08
C PHE A 4 -19.39 -0.96 -16.19
N ALA A 5 -18.63 -0.68 -15.14
CA ALA A 5 -17.35 -1.34 -14.95
C ALA A 5 -17.64 -2.78 -14.50
N ASP A 6 -17.00 -3.77 -15.14
CA ASP A 6 -17.09 -5.14 -14.66
C ASP A 6 -16.32 -5.26 -13.35
N GLU A 7 -16.89 -5.95 -12.35
CA GLU A 7 -16.28 -6.09 -11.03
C GLU A 7 -15.16 -7.13 -11.10
N GLY A 8 -13.92 -6.75 -10.75
CA GLY A 8 -12.85 -7.72 -10.53
C GLY A 8 -11.44 -7.21 -10.78
N MET A 9 -10.50 -7.73 -9.99
CA MET A 9 -9.06 -7.58 -10.18
C MET A 9 -8.48 -8.93 -10.60
N TRP A 10 -8.15 -9.05 -11.89
CA TRP A 10 -7.86 -10.34 -12.51
C TRP A 10 -6.36 -10.62 -12.59
N LEU A 11 -5.95 -11.85 -12.29
CA LEU A 11 -4.56 -12.27 -12.50
C LEU A 11 -4.25 -12.33 -14.00
N PRO A 12 -3.21 -11.63 -14.48
CA PRO A 12 -2.98 -11.46 -15.91
C PRO A 12 -2.70 -12.79 -16.64
N GLN A 13 -2.08 -13.75 -15.96
CA GLN A 13 -1.83 -15.10 -16.48
C GLN A 13 -3.09 -15.94 -16.70
N LEU A 14 -4.24 -15.55 -16.11
CA LEU A 14 -5.51 -16.26 -16.22
C LEU A 14 -6.48 -15.59 -17.20
N LEU A 15 -6.11 -14.44 -17.79
CA LEU A 15 -7.02 -13.66 -18.65
C LEU A 15 -7.50 -14.47 -19.86
N GLN A 16 -6.62 -15.27 -20.47
CA GLN A 16 -6.98 -16.05 -21.65
C GLN A 16 -8.11 -17.05 -21.36
N SER A 17 -8.09 -17.68 -20.18
CA SER A 17 -9.10 -18.69 -19.81
C SER A 17 -10.35 -18.08 -19.18
N LEU A 18 -10.23 -16.94 -18.48
CA LEU A 18 -11.31 -16.42 -17.65
C LEU A 18 -11.99 -15.16 -18.19
N ASN A 19 -11.27 -14.28 -18.90
CA ASN A 19 -11.74 -12.90 -19.12
C ASN A 19 -11.68 -12.43 -20.57
N GLU A 20 -10.79 -12.99 -21.40
CA GLU A 20 -10.51 -12.48 -22.74
C GLU A 20 -11.76 -12.38 -23.61
N LYS A 21 -12.63 -13.40 -23.57
CA LYS A 21 -13.90 -13.40 -24.32
C LYS A 21 -14.76 -12.18 -23.99
N ASP A 22 -14.87 -11.83 -22.73
CA ASP A 22 -15.71 -10.71 -22.28
C ASP A 22 -15.02 -9.36 -22.54
N MET A 23 -13.70 -9.28 -22.32
CA MET A 23 -12.91 -8.10 -22.69
C MET A 23 -13.01 -7.78 -24.20
N LYS A 24 -13.00 -8.80 -25.07
CA LYS A 24 -13.19 -8.63 -26.52
C LYS A 24 -14.59 -8.09 -26.85
N LYS A 25 -15.64 -8.58 -26.17
CA LYS A 25 -17.02 -8.04 -26.33
C LYS A 25 -17.11 -6.58 -25.90
N MET A 26 -16.35 -6.19 -24.87
CA MET A 26 -16.26 -4.80 -24.39
C MET A 26 -15.42 -3.89 -25.30
N GLY A 27 -14.75 -4.43 -26.32
CA GLY A 27 -14.03 -3.64 -27.31
C GLY A 27 -12.51 -3.84 -27.33
N MET A 28 -11.95 -4.68 -26.44
CA MET A 28 -10.52 -5.01 -26.48
C MET A 28 -10.13 -5.58 -27.86
N LYS A 29 -9.06 -5.04 -28.45
CA LYS A 29 -8.56 -5.49 -29.77
C LYS A 29 -7.37 -6.42 -29.67
N ILE A 30 -6.48 -6.20 -28.70
CA ILE A 30 -5.33 -7.08 -28.41
C ILE A 30 -5.76 -8.41 -27.79
N ASN A 31 -4.87 -9.40 -27.76
CA ASN A 31 -5.15 -10.69 -27.14
C ASN A 31 -4.61 -10.74 -25.70
N ALA A 32 -5.07 -11.69 -24.89
CA ALA A 32 -4.56 -11.89 -23.53
C ALA A 32 -3.03 -12.09 -23.50
N SER A 33 -2.48 -12.79 -24.50
CA SER A 33 -1.02 -12.99 -24.64
C SER A 33 -0.22 -11.70 -24.91
N ASP A 34 -0.89 -10.62 -25.34
CA ASP A 34 -0.26 -9.31 -25.51
C ASP A 34 -0.23 -8.55 -24.17
N ILE A 35 -1.10 -8.91 -23.22
CA ILE A 35 -1.13 -8.36 -21.85
C ILE A 35 -0.08 -9.06 -20.99
N TYR A 36 -0.04 -10.39 -21.02
CA TYR A 36 0.94 -11.20 -20.29
C TYR A 36 1.41 -12.39 -21.10
N SER A 37 2.73 -12.49 -21.24
CA SER A 37 3.41 -13.66 -21.78
C SER A 37 4.77 -13.85 -21.12
N ILE A 38 5.17 -15.11 -20.94
CA ILE A 38 6.53 -15.49 -20.53
C ILE A 38 7.43 -15.79 -21.74
N SER A 39 6.85 -16.00 -22.94
CA SER A 39 7.58 -16.40 -24.14
C SER A 39 7.90 -15.24 -25.09
N LYS A 40 7.17 -14.13 -24.99
CA LYS A 40 7.39 -12.90 -25.76
C LYS A 40 7.19 -11.66 -24.88
N SER A 41 7.69 -10.52 -25.36
CA SER A 41 7.39 -9.21 -24.76
C SER A 41 5.87 -8.94 -24.75
N SER A 42 5.36 -8.44 -23.63
CA SER A 42 3.93 -8.17 -23.38
C SER A 42 3.76 -6.90 -22.54
N LEU A 43 2.52 -6.43 -22.32
CA LEU A 43 2.28 -5.21 -21.55
C LEU A 43 2.88 -5.27 -20.14
N LYS A 44 2.96 -6.45 -19.51
CA LYS A 44 3.61 -6.63 -18.20
C LYS A 44 5.02 -6.04 -18.15
N ASP A 45 5.74 -6.06 -19.28
CA ASP A 45 7.14 -5.62 -19.35
C ASP A 45 7.29 -4.09 -19.40
N ALA A 46 6.17 -3.37 -19.46
CA ALA A 46 6.11 -1.91 -19.35
C ALA A 46 5.43 -1.44 -18.06
N ILE A 47 4.83 -2.33 -17.26
CA ILE A 47 4.13 -1.98 -16.01
C ILE A 47 5.03 -2.30 -14.81
N VAL A 48 5.19 -1.32 -13.93
CA VAL A 48 6.19 -1.30 -12.86
C VAL A 48 5.52 -1.11 -11.51
N SER A 49 5.93 -1.89 -10.52
CA SER A 49 5.64 -1.57 -9.13
C SER A 49 6.67 -0.55 -8.65
N LEU A 50 6.22 0.67 -8.41
CA LEU A 50 7.07 1.78 -7.96
C LEU A 50 7.10 1.80 -6.43
N GLY A 51 8.27 1.54 -5.87
CA GLY A 51 8.53 1.48 -4.43
C GLY A 51 7.71 0.43 -3.66
N GLY A 52 6.95 -0.42 -4.36
CA GLY A 52 6.01 -1.37 -3.76
C GLY A 52 4.68 -0.76 -3.29
N PHE A 53 4.45 0.54 -3.50
CA PHE A 53 3.25 1.24 -3.03
C PHE A 53 2.41 1.86 -4.15
N CYS A 54 2.99 2.11 -5.32
CA CYS A 54 2.31 2.64 -6.49
C CYS A 54 2.56 1.80 -7.74
N THR A 55 1.79 2.09 -8.79
CA THR A 55 2.04 1.60 -10.14
C THR A 55 2.65 2.72 -10.98
N ALA A 56 3.57 2.37 -11.87
CA ALA A 56 4.11 3.25 -12.89
C ALA A 56 4.19 2.50 -14.22
N GLU A 57 4.38 3.23 -15.31
CA GLU A 57 4.52 2.64 -16.64
C GLU A 57 5.70 3.24 -17.41
N VAL A 58 6.40 2.39 -18.16
CA VAL A 58 7.50 2.80 -19.03
C VAL A 58 6.94 3.38 -20.32
N ILE A 59 7.27 4.64 -20.63
CA ILE A 59 6.74 5.39 -21.78
C ILE A 59 7.82 5.80 -22.80
N SER A 60 9.04 5.27 -22.68
CA SER A 60 10.12 5.50 -23.66
C SER A 60 11.07 4.31 -23.75
N ASP A 61 11.90 4.26 -24.79
CA ASP A 61 12.99 3.29 -24.99
C ASP A 61 14.21 3.56 -24.08
N LYS A 62 14.16 4.59 -23.22
CA LYS A 62 15.23 4.99 -22.28
C LYS A 62 14.71 5.09 -20.85
N GLY A 63 13.82 4.17 -20.47
CA GLY A 63 13.43 3.94 -19.08
C GLY A 63 12.64 5.07 -18.41
N LEU A 64 12.10 6.04 -19.19
CA LEU A 64 11.21 7.07 -18.66
C LEU A 64 9.92 6.41 -18.14
N LEU A 65 9.60 6.68 -16.88
CA LEU A 65 8.42 6.26 -16.18
C LEU A 65 7.42 7.40 -16.07
N LEU A 66 6.14 7.08 -16.24
CA LEU A 66 5.01 7.91 -15.86
C LEU A 66 4.33 7.27 -14.65
N THR A 67 3.98 8.09 -13.67
CA THR A 67 3.19 7.71 -12.49
C THR A 67 2.42 8.93 -11.99
N ASN A 68 1.65 8.79 -10.92
CA ASN A 68 0.94 9.93 -10.34
C ASN A 68 1.89 10.91 -9.62
N HIS A 69 1.49 12.17 -9.53
CA HIS A 69 2.20 13.18 -8.74
C HIS A 69 2.23 12.79 -7.27
N HIS A 70 1.11 12.29 -6.73
CA HIS A 70 1.05 11.84 -5.33
C HIS A 70 1.95 10.62 -5.05
N CYS A 71 2.19 9.74 -6.04
CA CYS A 71 3.14 8.64 -5.93
C CYS A 71 4.60 9.13 -5.89
N GLY A 72 4.91 10.20 -6.62
CA GLY A 72 6.22 10.85 -6.61
C GLY A 72 6.39 11.90 -5.50
N PHE A 73 5.36 12.16 -4.70
CA PHE A 73 5.32 13.34 -3.83
C PHE A 73 6.37 13.32 -2.73
N ASP A 74 6.64 12.14 -2.18
CA ASP A 74 7.70 11.95 -1.20
C ASP A 74 9.08 12.31 -1.77
N ALA A 75 9.39 11.83 -2.98
CA ALA A 75 10.60 12.20 -3.70
C ALA A 75 10.66 13.72 -3.98
N ILE A 76 9.56 14.33 -4.42
CA ILE A 76 9.47 15.77 -4.69
C ILE A 76 9.75 16.58 -3.40
N GLN A 77 9.19 16.14 -2.27
CA GLN A 77 9.38 16.80 -0.98
C GLN A 77 10.79 16.59 -0.43
N ASN A 78 11.37 15.40 -0.55
CA ASN A 78 12.74 15.11 -0.12
C ASN A 78 13.80 15.98 -0.81
N HIS A 79 13.52 16.41 -2.05
CA HIS A 79 14.37 17.35 -2.78
C HIS A 79 14.00 18.82 -2.58
N SER A 80 12.91 19.11 -1.86
CA SER A 80 12.43 20.47 -1.65
C SER A 80 13.08 21.14 -0.45
N SER A 81 13.33 22.44 -0.57
CA SER A 81 13.80 23.31 0.51
C SER A 81 13.16 24.69 0.40
N LEU A 82 13.44 25.58 1.36
CA LEU A 82 13.01 26.99 1.26
C LEU A 82 13.59 27.69 0.03
N GLN A 83 14.80 27.30 -0.39
CA GLN A 83 15.46 27.85 -1.57
C GLN A 83 14.93 27.22 -2.86
N ASN A 84 14.73 25.91 -2.88
CA ASN A 84 14.27 25.15 -4.04
C ASN A 84 12.98 24.39 -3.69
N ASN A 85 11.83 25.04 -3.82
CA ASN A 85 10.55 24.44 -3.42
C ASN A 85 9.85 23.75 -4.59
N TYR A 86 10.23 22.51 -4.87
CA TYR A 86 9.66 21.74 -5.98
C TYR A 86 8.18 21.36 -5.77
N ILE A 87 7.70 21.31 -4.53
CA ILE A 87 6.27 21.17 -4.22
C ILE A 87 5.49 22.35 -4.82
N ARG A 88 5.98 23.59 -4.62
CA ARG A 88 5.33 24.81 -5.10
C ARG A 88 5.53 25.03 -6.60
N ASP A 89 6.78 24.89 -7.07
CA ASP A 89 7.20 25.37 -8.38
C ASP A 89 7.25 24.27 -9.44
N GLY A 90 7.18 23.00 -9.03
CA GLY A 90 7.46 21.86 -9.89
C GLY A 90 8.96 21.68 -10.12
N PHE A 91 9.31 20.62 -10.84
CA PHE A 91 10.68 20.28 -11.19
C PHE A 91 10.72 19.73 -12.61
N TRP A 92 11.74 20.08 -13.40
CA TRP A 92 11.95 19.54 -14.75
C TRP A 92 13.44 19.50 -15.07
N SER A 93 14.03 18.31 -15.11
CA SER A 93 15.43 18.14 -15.51
C SER A 93 15.58 18.48 -17.00
N LYS A 94 16.48 19.39 -17.36
CA LYS A 94 16.75 19.73 -18.78
C LYS A 94 17.58 18.67 -19.48
N ASN A 95 18.33 17.88 -18.71
CA ASN A 95 19.17 16.80 -19.19
C ASN A 95 19.34 15.74 -18.10
N ARG A 96 19.90 14.59 -18.47
CA ARG A 96 20.06 13.42 -17.58
C ARG A 96 20.95 13.67 -16.37
N THR A 97 21.85 14.64 -16.43
CA THR A 97 22.75 14.94 -15.30
C THR A 97 22.06 15.77 -14.22
N GLU A 98 20.92 16.38 -14.53
CA GLU A 98 20.08 17.12 -13.59
C GLU A 98 19.00 16.24 -12.93
N GLU A 99 18.80 15.00 -13.38
CA GLU A 99 17.81 14.08 -12.79
C GLU A 99 18.20 13.74 -11.33
N LEU A 100 17.26 13.86 -10.40
CA LEU A 100 17.54 13.78 -8.96
C LEU A 100 17.41 12.34 -8.44
N THR A 101 18.46 11.83 -7.80
CA THR A 101 18.48 10.48 -7.22
C THR A 101 17.56 10.37 -6.01
N ASN A 102 16.83 9.25 -5.89
CA ASN A 102 15.95 8.99 -4.75
C ASN A 102 16.40 7.71 -4.04
N GLU A 103 16.97 7.86 -2.85
CA GLU A 103 17.38 6.71 -2.04
C GLU A 103 16.14 5.90 -1.60
N GLY A 104 16.22 4.57 -1.66
CA GLY A 104 15.13 3.67 -1.29
C GLY A 104 13.99 3.53 -2.32
N LEU A 105 13.90 4.44 -3.31
CA LEU A 105 12.91 4.30 -4.38
C LEU A 105 13.35 3.23 -5.39
N THR A 106 12.47 2.28 -5.66
CA THR A 106 12.73 1.15 -6.55
C THR A 106 11.69 1.01 -7.65
N ALA A 107 12.08 0.40 -8.76
CA ALA A 107 11.20 0.04 -9.87
C ALA A 107 11.26 -1.47 -10.09
N THR A 108 10.17 -2.17 -9.75
CA THR A 108 10.11 -3.63 -9.78
C THR A 108 9.25 -4.13 -10.93
N PHE A 109 9.84 -4.97 -11.79
CA PHE A 109 9.16 -5.65 -12.88
C PHE A 109 8.78 -7.08 -12.50
N ILE A 110 7.62 -7.55 -12.96
CA ILE A 110 7.22 -8.95 -12.86
C ILE A 110 7.75 -9.72 -14.08
N ILE A 111 8.66 -10.67 -13.84
CA ILE A 111 9.25 -11.52 -14.87
C ILE A 111 8.34 -12.69 -15.18
N SER A 112 7.88 -13.40 -14.16
CA SER A 112 6.94 -14.50 -14.28
C SER A 112 6.10 -14.69 -13.03
N ILE A 113 4.96 -15.35 -13.21
CA ILE A 113 4.02 -15.75 -12.19
C ILE A 113 3.77 -17.26 -12.38
N GLU A 114 3.79 -18.02 -11.29
CA GLU A 114 3.60 -19.46 -11.28
C GLU A 114 2.73 -19.88 -10.10
N GLU A 115 1.81 -20.83 -10.32
CA GLU A 115 0.97 -21.39 -9.27
C GLU A 115 1.73 -22.50 -8.52
N VAL A 116 1.87 -22.37 -7.20
CA VAL A 116 2.72 -23.25 -6.35
C VAL A 116 1.98 -23.80 -5.13
N THR A 117 0.65 -23.81 -5.13
CA THR A 117 -0.22 -24.20 -4.00
C THR A 117 0.09 -25.58 -3.49
N GLU A 118 0.21 -26.58 -4.37
CA GLU A 118 0.47 -27.97 -3.96
C GLU A 118 1.82 -28.11 -3.24
N ALA A 119 2.85 -27.40 -3.72
CA ALA A 119 4.16 -27.39 -3.08
C ALA A 119 4.13 -26.67 -1.73
N VAL A 120 3.40 -25.56 -1.62
CA VAL A 120 3.25 -24.79 -0.37
C VAL A 120 2.43 -25.55 0.67
N LYS A 121 1.35 -26.22 0.26
CA LYS A 121 0.45 -26.98 1.14
C LYS A 121 0.92 -28.42 1.39
N LYS A 122 2.12 -28.79 0.95
CA LYS A 122 2.68 -30.11 1.23
C LYS A 122 2.72 -30.37 2.74
N ASP A 123 2.27 -31.54 3.16
CA ASP A 123 2.20 -31.98 4.56
C ASP A 123 1.28 -31.13 5.46
N VAL A 124 0.44 -30.27 4.85
CA VAL A 124 -0.66 -29.58 5.55
C VAL A 124 -1.91 -30.44 5.49
N SER A 125 -2.45 -30.83 6.65
CA SER A 125 -3.71 -31.58 6.77
C SER A 125 -4.71 -30.85 7.67
N SER A 126 -5.94 -31.37 7.73
CA SER A 126 -6.96 -30.88 8.67
C SER A 126 -6.75 -31.34 10.12
N SER A 127 -5.78 -32.23 10.38
CA SER A 127 -5.54 -32.82 11.71
C SER A 127 -4.46 -32.09 12.53
N ILE A 128 -3.81 -31.08 11.96
CA ILE A 128 -2.78 -30.29 12.63
C ILE A 128 -3.35 -28.95 13.13
N THR A 129 -2.72 -28.37 14.14
CA THR A 129 -3.10 -27.05 14.66
C THR A 129 -2.83 -25.93 13.64
N GLU A 130 -3.50 -24.79 13.78
CA GLU A 130 -3.26 -23.61 12.93
C GLU A 130 -1.80 -23.12 13.00
N ARG A 131 -1.19 -23.21 14.19
CA ARG A 131 0.22 -22.83 14.37
C ARG A 131 1.16 -23.76 13.60
N GLU A 132 0.93 -25.07 13.68
CA GLU A 132 1.70 -26.05 12.92
C GLU A 132 1.47 -25.89 11.41
N ARG A 133 0.22 -25.65 11.00
CA ARG A 133 -0.12 -25.36 9.60
C ARG A 133 0.70 -24.19 9.06
N GLN A 134 0.71 -23.06 9.77
CA GLN A 134 1.50 -21.90 9.35
C GLN A 134 3.00 -22.22 9.32
N SER A 135 3.51 -22.96 10.31
CA SER A 135 4.90 -23.41 10.34
C SER A 135 5.29 -24.27 9.12
N PHE A 136 4.44 -25.23 8.72
CA PHE A 136 4.66 -26.03 7.51
C PHE A 136 4.64 -25.17 6.25
N ILE A 137 3.65 -24.27 6.13
CA ILE A 137 3.55 -23.33 5.00
C ILE A 137 4.83 -22.48 4.90
N ASP A 138 5.29 -21.89 6.00
CA ASP A 138 6.48 -21.04 6.02
C ASP A 138 7.74 -21.84 5.62
N LYS A 139 7.89 -23.05 6.17
CA LYS A 139 8.99 -23.97 5.82
C LYS A 139 8.98 -24.34 4.34
N ASN A 140 7.81 -24.65 3.79
CA ASN A 140 7.66 -25.02 2.38
C ASN A 140 7.96 -23.83 1.47
N ILE A 141 7.46 -22.63 1.81
CA ILE A 141 7.78 -21.38 1.09
C ILE A 141 9.29 -21.12 1.08
N ALA A 142 9.97 -21.25 2.23
CA ALA A 142 11.41 -21.07 2.32
C ALA A 142 12.17 -22.06 1.41
N LYS A 143 11.79 -23.35 1.43
CA LYS A 143 12.38 -24.37 0.57
C LYS A 143 12.16 -24.09 -0.92
N ILE A 144 10.97 -23.63 -1.31
CA ILE A 144 10.68 -23.27 -2.71
C ILE A 144 11.59 -22.11 -3.14
N ARG A 145 11.74 -21.08 -2.31
CA ARG A 145 12.63 -19.93 -2.61
C ARG A 145 14.08 -20.34 -2.81
N GLU A 146 14.59 -21.26 -2.00
CA GLU A 146 15.98 -21.75 -2.10
C GLU A 146 16.23 -22.58 -3.37
N THR A 147 15.23 -23.33 -3.83
CA THR A 147 15.40 -24.30 -4.93
C THR A 147 14.95 -23.78 -6.29
N LYS A 148 14.14 -22.71 -6.34
CA LYS A 148 13.62 -22.16 -7.58
C LYS A 148 14.75 -21.48 -8.37
N LYS A 149 14.92 -21.89 -9.63
CA LYS A 149 15.87 -21.27 -10.55
C LYS A 149 15.45 -19.83 -10.86
N LYS A 150 16.41 -18.93 -10.73
CA LYS A 150 16.32 -17.51 -11.09
C LYS A 150 17.71 -16.99 -11.44
N GLU A 151 17.77 -15.85 -12.09
CA GLU A 151 19.02 -15.13 -12.28
C GLU A 151 19.53 -14.54 -10.95
N SER A 152 20.83 -14.24 -10.85
CA SER A 152 21.43 -13.70 -9.63
C SER A 152 20.85 -12.33 -9.23
N TYR A 153 20.41 -11.54 -10.21
CA TYR A 153 19.82 -10.21 -10.07
C TYR A 153 18.28 -10.20 -10.00
N GLN A 154 17.67 -11.38 -10.02
CA GLN A 154 16.23 -11.54 -9.83
C GLN A 154 15.90 -11.88 -8.37
N ASP A 155 14.67 -11.61 -7.94
CA ASP A 155 14.18 -12.02 -6.62
C ASP A 155 12.87 -12.82 -6.75
N ILE A 156 12.55 -13.59 -5.71
CA ILE A 156 11.37 -14.44 -5.61
C ILE A 156 10.57 -14.08 -4.37
N PHE A 157 9.28 -13.82 -4.57
CA PHE A 157 8.33 -13.83 -3.48
C PHE A 157 7.14 -14.73 -3.79
N ILE A 158 6.48 -15.21 -2.73
CA ILE A 158 5.29 -16.06 -2.80
C ILE A 158 4.19 -15.32 -2.04
N ARG A 159 3.01 -15.22 -2.64
CA ARG A 159 1.82 -14.64 -2.01
C ARG A 159 0.66 -15.62 -2.00
N SER A 160 -0.07 -15.62 -0.90
CA SER A 160 -1.37 -16.26 -0.82
C SER A 160 -2.41 -15.42 -1.56
N PHE A 161 -3.34 -16.12 -2.20
CA PHE A 161 -4.52 -15.58 -2.85
C PHE A 161 -5.74 -16.34 -2.31
N PHE A 162 -6.90 -15.69 -2.35
CA PHE A 162 -8.17 -16.25 -1.86
C PHE A 162 -8.05 -16.75 -0.41
N GLU A 163 -7.57 -15.92 0.51
CA GLU A 163 -7.38 -16.25 1.93
C GLU A 163 -6.56 -17.54 2.19
N GLY A 164 -5.50 -17.75 1.39
CA GLY A 164 -4.62 -18.93 1.51
C GLY A 164 -5.11 -20.17 0.75
N ASN A 165 -6.19 -20.05 -0.03
CA ASN A 165 -6.64 -21.15 -0.87
C ASN A 165 -5.69 -21.42 -2.05
N LYS A 166 -5.04 -20.40 -2.59
CA LYS A 166 -4.02 -20.51 -3.64
C LYS A 166 -2.74 -19.78 -3.26
N TYR A 167 -1.61 -20.22 -3.80
CA TYR A 167 -0.32 -19.56 -3.68
C TYR A 167 0.32 -19.36 -5.04
N TYR A 168 0.81 -18.15 -5.28
CA TYR A 168 1.51 -17.81 -6.50
C TYR A 168 2.93 -17.31 -6.18
N LEU A 169 3.89 -17.84 -6.91
CA LEU A 169 5.29 -17.44 -6.92
C LEU A 169 5.50 -16.40 -8.01
N PHE A 170 6.21 -15.33 -7.67
CA PHE A 170 6.57 -14.25 -8.57
C PHE A 170 8.09 -14.19 -8.68
N ILE A 171 8.61 -14.18 -9.90
CA ILE A 171 10.01 -13.80 -10.18
C ILE A 171 10.01 -12.34 -10.59
N THR A 172 10.93 -11.55 -10.02
CA THR A 172 10.99 -10.11 -10.22
C THR A 172 12.40 -9.61 -10.51
N GLU A 173 12.49 -8.45 -11.17
CA GLU A 173 13.72 -7.66 -11.31
C GLU A 173 13.48 -6.28 -10.69
N THR A 174 14.28 -5.92 -9.69
CA THR A 174 14.11 -4.67 -8.92
C THR A 174 15.26 -3.71 -9.20
N TYR A 175 14.99 -2.64 -9.94
CA TYR A 175 15.97 -1.59 -10.22
C TYR A 175 15.99 -0.58 -9.06
N MET A 176 17.19 -0.26 -8.57
CA MET A 176 17.39 0.52 -7.34
C MET A 176 17.88 1.97 -7.60
N ASP A 177 18.08 2.35 -8.86
CA ASP A 177 18.45 3.71 -9.25
C ASP A 177 17.29 4.31 -10.05
N VAL A 178 16.36 4.95 -9.34
CA VAL A 178 15.17 5.60 -9.91
C VAL A 178 15.25 7.10 -9.62
N ARG A 179 15.38 7.91 -10.67
CA ARG A 179 15.64 9.34 -10.55
C ARG A 179 14.42 10.17 -10.95
N LEU A 180 14.15 11.26 -10.24
CA LEU A 180 13.09 12.20 -10.56
C LEU A 180 13.49 12.99 -11.82
N VAL A 181 12.62 13.01 -12.82
CA VAL A 181 12.81 13.68 -14.11
C VAL A 181 11.96 14.94 -14.20
N GLY A 182 10.70 14.84 -13.75
CA GLY A 182 9.80 15.97 -13.81
C GLY A 182 8.56 15.82 -12.95
N ALA A 183 8.07 16.92 -12.42
CA ALA A 183 6.82 17.02 -11.70
C ALA A 183 6.21 18.41 -11.97
N PRO A 184 4.92 18.49 -12.30
CA PRO A 184 4.23 19.77 -12.32
C PRO A 184 4.18 20.37 -10.89
N PRO A 185 3.96 21.68 -10.74
CA PRO A 185 3.70 22.28 -9.44
C PRO A 185 2.47 21.63 -8.78
N SER A 186 2.42 21.59 -7.45
CA SER A 186 1.30 20.98 -6.70
C SER A 186 -0.05 21.66 -6.98
N SER A 187 -0.05 22.91 -7.46
CA SER A 187 -1.26 23.57 -7.95
C SER A 187 -1.89 22.88 -9.17
N ILE A 188 -1.13 22.05 -9.89
CA ILE A 188 -1.60 21.20 -10.99
C ILE A 188 -1.64 19.74 -10.52
N GLY A 189 -0.54 19.25 -9.97
CA GLY A 189 -0.36 17.85 -9.53
C GLY A 189 -1.30 17.42 -8.41
N ASN A 190 -1.78 18.37 -7.61
CA ASN A 190 -2.77 18.17 -6.56
C ASN A 190 -3.79 19.32 -6.55
N PHE A 191 -4.22 19.77 -7.74
CA PHE A 191 -5.29 20.75 -7.89
C PHE A 191 -6.56 20.31 -7.14
N GLY A 192 -7.20 21.24 -6.44
CA GLY A 192 -8.36 20.98 -5.57
C GLY A 192 -8.01 20.41 -4.20
N LYS A 193 -6.79 19.89 -4.01
CA LYS A 193 -6.27 19.32 -2.76
C LYS A 193 -7.32 18.40 -2.09
N ASP A 194 -7.46 18.54 -0.78
CA ASP A 194 -8.38 17.80 0.09
C ASP A 194 -9.86 18.02 -0.25
N THR A 195 -10.20 19.13 -0.93
CA THR A 195 -11.60 19.43 -1.29
C THR A 195 -12.06 18.53 -2.42
N ASP A 196 -11.20 18.35 -3.42
CA ASP A 196 -11.53 17.54 -4.60
C ASP A 196 -11.12 16.07 -4.41
N ASN A 197 -10.31 15.74 -3.39
CA ASN A 197 -9.92 14.35 -3.12
C ASN A 197 -11.15 13.44 -2.96
N TRP A 198 -11.13 12.28 -3.63
CA TRP A 198 -12.27 11.36 -3.80
C TRP A 198 -13.54 11.91 -4.49
N MET A 199 -13.48 13.09 -5.13
CA MET A 199 -14.63 13.70 -5.81
C MET A 199 -14.54 13.65 -7.35
N TRP A 200 -15.70 13.68 -7.99
CA TRP A 200 -15.93 13.94 -9.42
C TRP A 200 -17.01 15.04 -9.57
N PRO A 201 -16.91 16.02 -10.50
CA PRO A 201 -15.87 16.24 -11.51
C PRO A 201 -14.46 16.48 -10.94
N ARG A 202 -13.42 16.13 -11.70
CA ARG A 202 -12.02 16.30 -11.30
C ARG A 202 -11.18 16.94 -12.40
N HIS A 203 -10.29 17.85 -12.01
CA HIS A 203 -9.43 18.61 -12.93
C HIS A 203 -7.94 18.59 -12.53
N THR A 204 -7.51 17.54 -11.82
CA THR A 204 -6.14 17.40 -11.33
C THR A 204 -5.22 16.79 -12.39
N GLY A 205 -4.10 17.46 -12.68
CA GLY A 205 -3.03 16.91 -13.53
C GLY A 205 -2.08 16.03 -12.72
N ASP A 206 -2.60 14.95 -12.14
CA ASP A 206 -1.90 14.11 -11.17
C ASP A 206 -0.88 13.19 -11.85
N PHE A 207 0.28 13.74 -12.22
CA PHE A 207 1.37 12.98 -12.82
C PHE A 207 2.76 13.45 -12.37
N SER A 208 3.72 12.54 -12.41
CA SER A 208 5.15 12.82 -12.29
C SER A 208 5.94 11.85 -13.17
N LEU A 209 7.18 12.22 -13.47
CA LEU A 209 8.10 11.49 -14.33
C LEU A 209 9.34 11.07 -13.57
N PHE A 210 9.71 9.81 -13.72
CA PHE A 210 10.96 9.25 -13.21
C PHE A 210 11.73 8.58 -14.34
N ARG A 211 13.00 8.22 -14.10
CA ARG A 211 13.77 7.38 -15.01
C ARG A 211 14.46 6.26 -14.25
N ILE A 212 14.34 5.05 -14.80
CA ILE A 212 15.11 3.89 -14.33
C ILE A 212 16.52 3.95 -14.92
N TYR A 213 17.51 3.80 -14.06
CA TYR A 213 18.91 3.57 -14.40
C TYR A 213 19.32 2.14 -14.06
N ALA A 214 20.25 1.61 -14.86
CA ALA A 214 20.75 0.26 -14.77
C ALA A 214 22.27 0.25 -14.92
N GLY A 215 22.89 -0.88 -14.56
CA GLY A 215 24.29 -1.15 -14.90
C GLY A 215 24.51 -1.12 -16.42
N LYS A 216 25.77 -1.07 -16.87
CA LYS A 216 26.12 -1.07 -18.30
C LYS A 216 25.64 -2.31 -19.05
N ASP A 217 25.34 -3.39 -18.33
CA ASP A 217 24.77 -4.64 -18.84
C ASP A 217 23.22 -4.65 -18.82
N ASN A 218 22.59 -3.49 -18.56
CA ASN A 218 21.15 -3.28 -18.45
C ASN A 218 20.49 -4.03 -17.28
N LYS A 219 21.26 -4.46 -16.28
CA LYS A 219 20.75 -5.17 -15.09
C LYS A 219 20.58 -4.22 -13.89
N PRO A 220 19.79 -4.61 -12.88
CA PRO A 220 19.70 -3.88 -11.63
C PRO A 220 21.07 -3.61 -10.99
N ALA A 221 21.28 -2.35 -10.60
CA ALA A 221 22.47 -1.92 -9.87
C ALA A 221 22.06 -0.86 -8.82
N PRO A 222 22.79 -0.75 -7.70
CA PRO A 222 22.69 0.42 -6.83
C PRO A 222 23.03 1.71 -7.59
N PHE A 223 22.69 2.86 -7.01
CA PHE A 223 23.04 4.15 -7.60
C PHE A 223 24.55 4.24 -7.91
N SER A 224 24.85 4.67 -9.13
CA SER A 224 26.19 5.02 -9.58
C SER A 224 26.10 6.12 -10.64
N LYS A 225 27.08 7.02 -10.65
CA LYS A 225 27.22 8.02 -11.71
C LYS A 225 27.50 7.39 -13.08
N GLU A 226 27.97 6.15 -13.11
CA GLU A 226 28.23 5.40 -14.35
C GLU A 226 27.02 4.60 -14.85
N ASN A 227 25.94 4.52 -14.07
CA ASN A 227 24.73 3.84 -14.53
C ASN A 227 24.17 4.55 -15.75
N VAL A 228 23.56 3.77 -16.64
CA VAL A 228 22.96 4.25 -17.89
C VAL A 228 21.44 4.11 -17.84
N PRO A 229 20.69 4.92 -18.61
CA PRO A 229 19.24 4.73 -18.72
C PRO A 229 18.88 3.31 -19.11
N TYR A 230 17.97 2.71 -18.34
CA TYR A 230 17.44 1.38 -18.60
C TYR A 230 16.82 1.31 -20.00
N ILE A 231 17.14 0.23 -20.73
CA ILE A 231 16.54 -0.10 -22.02
C ILE A 231 15.45 -1.15 -21.76
N PRO A 232 14.16 -0.78 -21.87
CA PRO A 232 13.08 -1.68 -21.52
C PRO A 232 12.83 -2.73 -22.60
N LYS A 233 12.30 -3.89 -22.17
CA LYS A 233 11.77 -4.91 -23.10
C LYS A 233 10.53 -4.42 -23.86
N ARG A 234 9.81 -3.45 -23.28
CA ARG A 234 8.64 -2.78 -23.86
C ARG A 234 8.43 -1.40 -23.24
N SER A 235 7.94 -0.46 -24.03
CA SER A 235 7.36 0.80 -23.55
C SER A 235 5.94 0.97 -24.11
N LEU A 236 5.13 1.76 -23.42
CA LEU A 236 3.79 2.14 -23.85
C LEU A 236 3.85 3.33 -24.81
N ASN A 237 3.03 3.27 -25.86
CA ASN A 237 2.77 4.39 -26.73
C ASN A 237 1.66 5.26 -26.15
N ILE A 238 1.82 6.58 -26.23
CA ILE A 238 0.80 7.53 -25.77
C ILE A 238 -0.11 7.88 -26.96
N SER A 239 -1.40 7.61 -26.82
CA SER A 239 -2.41 8.00 -27.82
C SER A 239 -2.67 9.49 -27.78
N LEU A 240 -2.68 10.16 -28.93
CA LEU A 240 -3.09 11.55 -29.08
C LEU A 240 -4.54 11.70 -29.58
N ASN A 241 -5.26 10.59 -29.74
CA ASN A 241 -6.62 10.58 -30.30
C ASN A 241 -7.71 10.92 -29.27
N GLY A 242 -7.35 11.13 -28.00
CA GLY A 242 -8.28 11.32 -26.89
C GLY A 242 -9.03 10.04 -26.51
N VAL A 243 -10.07 10.19 -25.68
CA VAL A 243 -10.97 9.14 -25.20
C VAL A 243 -12.41 9.61 -25.29
N LYS A 244 -13.35 8.69 -25.50
CA LYS A 244 -14.80 8.95 -25.58
C LYS A 244 -15.58 7.99 -24.70
N GLU A 245 -16.81 8.39 -24.35
CA GLU A 245 -17.74 7.49 -23.64
C GLU A 245 -17.93 6.19 -24.43
N GLY A 246 -17.77 5.05 -23.75
CA GLY A 246 -17.89 3.72 -24.35
C GLY A 246 -16.59 3.14 -24.92
N ASP A 247 -15.49 3.89 -24.95
CA ASP A 247 -14.19 3.33 -25.31
C ASP A 247 -13.73 2.28 -24.28
N PHE A 248 -13.16 1.18 -24.78
CA PHE A 248 -12.59 0.15 -23.92
C PHE A 248 -11.38 0.68 -23.15
N THR A 249 -11.39 0.49 -21.84
CA THR A 249 -10.26 0.82 -20.96
C THR A 249 -9.88 -0.38 -20.10
N MET A 250 -8.59 -0.64 -19.97
CA MET A 250 -8.03 -1.63 -19.04
C MET A 250 -6.95 -0.96 -18.21
N VAL A 251 -7.03 -1.13 -16.89
CA VAL A 251 -5.99 -0.70 -15.95
C VAL A 251 -5.20 -1.92 -15.50
N PHE A 252 -3.88 -1.84 -15.59
CA PHE A 252 -2.98 -2.90 -15.16
C PHE A 252 -2.01 -2.33 -14.12
N GLY A 253 -2.09 -2.83 -12.89
CA GLY A 253 -1.24 -2.39 -11.80
C GLY A 253 -1.24 -3.33 -10.62
N PHE A 254 -0.81 -2.80 -9.47
CA PHE A 254 -0.57 -3.56 -8.25
C PHE A 254 -1.52 -3.11 -7.13
N PRO A 255 -2.80 -3.52 -7.14
CA PRO A 255 -3.73 -3.18 -6.08
C PRO A 255 -3.23 -3.75 -4.74
N GLY A 256 -3.23 -2.94 -3.70
CA GLY A 256 -2.66 -3.32 -2.40
C GLY A 256 -3.50 -4.36 -1.65
N ARG A 257 -4.75 -4.03 -1.32
CA ARG A 257 -5.65 -4.91 -0.57
C ARG A 257 -7.12 -4.62 -0.89
N THR A 258 -7.91 -5.68 -1.03
CA THR A 258 -9.37 -5.65 -1.04
C THR A 258 -9.92 -6.61 0.02
N SER A 259 -11.21 -6.52 0.35
CA SER A 259 -11.85 -7.37 1.35
C SER A 259 -13.31 -7.64 0.97
N GLU A 260 -13.52 -7.97 -0.31
CA GLU A 260 -14.86 -8.13 -0.91
C GLU A 260 -15.69 -9.27 -0.29
N TYR A 261 -15.02 -10.28 0.28
CA TYR A 261 -15.65 -11.49 0.83
C TYR A 261 -15.87 -11.44 2.35
N LEU A 262 -15.77 -10.26 2.97
CA LEU A 262 -16.12 -10.10 4.38
C LEU A 262 -17.59 -10.44 4.64
N HIS A 263 -17.85 -11.06 5.79
CA HIS A 263 -19.18 -11.30 6.33
C HIS A 263 -19.73 -10.05 7.05
N SER A 264 -21.01 -10.07 7.39
CA SER A 264 -21.79 -8.92 7.83
C SER A 264 -21.28 -8.35 9.14
N ALA A 265 -20.93 -9.18 10.13
CA ALA A 265 -20.39 -8.71 11.39
C ALA A 265 -19.04 -7.98 11.22
N ALA A 266 -18.20 -8.40 10.26
CA ALA A 266 -16.98 -7.68 9.92
C ALA A 266 -17.26 -6.32 9.29
N VAL A 267 -18.19 -6.25 8.34
CA VAL A 267 -18.59 -4.98 7.71
C VAL A 267 -19.24 -4.05 8.75
N GLU A 268 -20.05 -4.61 9.66
CA GLU A 268 -20.70 -3.87 10.74
C GLU A 268 -19.67 -3.27 11.70
N GLN A 269 -18.64 -4.04 12.09
CA GLN A 269 -17.56 -3.54 12.92
C GLN A 269 -16.72 -2.45 12.21
N ILE A 270 -16.47 -2.57 10.90
CA ILE A 270 -15.80 -1.53 10.11
C ILE A 270 -16.60 -0.21 10.19
N VAL A 271 -17.91 -0.29 9.89
CA VAL A 271 -18.79 0.88 9.76
C VAL A 271 -19.06 1.57 11.10
N ASN A 272 -19.19 0.80 12.18
CA ASN A 272 -19.66 1.30 13.47
C ASN A 272 -18.52 1.54 14.48
N ILE A 273 -17.39 0.84 14.37
CA ILE A 273 -16.34 0.83 15.40
C ILE A 273 -15.00 1.28 14.82
N SER A 274 -14.43 0.53 13.85
CA SER A 274 -13.05 0.75 13.39
C SER A 274 -12.88 2.07 12.63
N ASP A 275 -13.60 2.26 11.53
CA ASP A 275 -13.43 3.46 10.71
C ASP A 275 -13.80 4.75 11.45
N PRO A 276 -14.93 4.83 12.20
CA PRO A 276 -15.24 6.01 12.99
C PRO A 276 -14.13 6.41 13.98
N ALA A 277 -13.52 5.43 14.67
CA ALA A 277 -12.40 5.69 15.57
C ALA A 277 -11.19 6.28 14.84
N LYS A 278 -10.77 5.64 13.74
CA LYS A 278 -9.61 6.09 12.96
C LYS A 278 -9.85 7.45 12.29
N ILE A 279 -11.07 7.73 11.84
CA ILE A 279 -11.50 9.02 11.30
C ILE A 279 -11.33 10.12 12.35
N ALA A 280 -11.86 9.92 13.56
CA ALA A 280 -11.79 10.91 14.63
C ALA A 280 -10.35 11.24 15.04
N ILE A 281 -9.49 10.22 15.14
CA ILE A 281 -8.06 10.39 15.48
C ILE A 281 -7.35 11.18 14.38
N ARG A 282 -7.53 10.80 13.10
CA ARG A 282 -6.88 11.50 11.99
C ARG A 282 -7.38 12.92 11.82
N GLU A 283 -8.65 13.18 12.07
CA GLU A 283 -9.18 14.54 12.06
C GLU A 283 -8.43 15.44 13.05
N LYS A 284 -8.22 14.98 14.28
CA LYS A 284 -7.44 15.73 15.30
C LYS A 284 -6.00 15.95 14.87
N ALA A 285 -5.33 14.91 14.36
CA ALA A 285 -3.96 15.04 13.86
C ALA A 285 -3.86 16.04 12.70
N LEU A 286 -4.77 15.95 11.72
CA LEU A 286 -4.81 16.84 10.55
C LEU A 286 -5.07 18.31 10.95
N GLN A 287 -5.93 18.55 11.94
CA GLN A 287 -6.17 19.90 12.46
C GLN A 287 -4.89 20.53 13.04
N VAL A 288 -4.14 19.77 13.84
CA VAL A 288 -2.88 20.22 14.44
C VAL A 288 -1.83 20.49 13.35
N ILE A 289 -1.62 19.52 12.46
CA ILE A 289 -0.61 19.61 11.40
C ILE A 289 -0.93 20.76 10.42
N ASN A 290 -2.16 20.85 9.92
CA ASN A 290 -2.57 21.91 8.99
C ASN A 290 -2.41 23.31 9.61
N THR A 291 -2.72 23.45 10.90
CA THR A 291 -2.56 24.73 11.61
C THR A 291 -1.09 25.17 11.63
N ALA A 292 -0.16 24.24 11.84
CA ALA A 292 1.27 24.52 11.83
C ALA A 292 1.79 24.80 10.41
N MET A 293 1.43 23.96 9.44
CA MET A 293 1.82 24.13 8.03
C MET A 293 1.35 25.45 7.41
N ARG A 294 0.22 26.01 7.88
CA ARG A 294 -0.27 27.31 7.41
C ARG A 294 0.52 28.50 7.96
N LYS A 295 1.24 28.31 9.06
CA LYS A 295 1.99 29.38 9.73
C LYS A 295 3.45 29.44 9.31
N ASP A 296 4.01 28.31 8.86
CA ASP A 296 5.43 28.17 8.59
C ASP A 296 5.68 27.31 7.32
N GLU A 297 6.37 27.89 6.34
CA GLU A 297 6.68 27.21 5.07
C GLU A 297 7.70 26.08 5.24
N GLN A 298 8.62 26.17 6.21
CA GLN A 298 9.54 25.08 6.54
C GLN A 298 8.75 23.88 7.08
N VAL A 299 7.82 24.10 8.01
CA VAL A 299 6.94 23.05 8.53
C VAL A 299 6.08 22.47 7.42
N LYS A 300 5.57 23.32 6.53
CA LYS A 300 4.79 22.88 5.37
C LYS A 300 5.58 21.96 4.45
N ILE A 301 6.86 22.24 4.19
CA ILE A 301 7.74 21.35 3.42
C ILE A 301 7.95 20.05 4.20
N GLN A 302 8.35 20.14 5.47
CA GLN A 302 8.66 18.99 6.33
C GLN A 302 7.49 18.02 6.54
N TYR A 303 6.24 18.52 6.56
CA TYR A 303 5.06 17.70 6.83
C TYR A 303 4.17 17.47 5.61
N ALA A 304 4.56 17.92 4.41
CA ALA A 304 3.69 17.79 3.23
C ALA A 304 3.34 16.33 2.92
N SER A 305 4.33 15.45 2.82
CA SER A 305 4.15 14.03 2.50
C SER A 305 3.33 13.33 3.59
N LYS A 306 3.71 13.53 4.86
CA LYS A 306 3.01 13.01 6.05
C LYS A 306 1.54 13.45 6.10
N TYR A 307 1.27 14.74 5.90
CA TYR A 307 -0.09 15.29 5.89
C TYR A 307 -0.96 14.66 4.79
N ALA A 308 -0.45 14.60 3.56
CA ALA A 308 -1.16 14.03 2.43
C ALA A 308 -1.51 12.54 2.65
N GLY A 309 -0.58 11.76 3.21
CA GLY A 309 -0.83 10.37 3.58
C GLY A 309 -1.91 10.20 4.65
N ILE A 310 -1.93 11.09 5.66
CA ILE A 310 -2.97 11.07 6.69
C ILE A 310 -4.34 11.44 6.12
N GLU A 311 -4.38 12.53 5.34
CA GLU A 311 -5.58 13.08 4.71
C GLU A 311 -6.25 12.09 3.76
N ASN A 312 -5.44 11.41 2.93
CA ASN A 312 -5.96 10.46 1.96
C ASN A 312 -6.74 9.31 2.62
N SER A 313 -6.19 8.69 3.67
CA SER A 313 -6.93 7.62 4.38
C SER A 313 -8.11 8.18 5.18
N TYR A 314 -7.99 9.38 5.74
CA TYR A 314 -9.09 10.05 6.44
C TYR A 314 -10.32 10.21 5.52
N LYS A 315 -10.12 10.78 4.32
CA LYS A 315 -11.18 10.91 3.32
C LYS A 315 -11.68 9.57 2.81
N LYS A 316 -10.77 8.62 2.55
CA LYS A 316 -11.14 7.26 2.13
C LYS A 316 -12.12 6.64 3.13
N TRP A 317 -11.80 6.62 4.42
CA TRP A 317 -12.64 6.01 5.44
C TRP A 317 -13.96 6.75 5.63
N MET A 318 -13.97 8.09 5.54
CA MET A 318 -15.23 8.84 5.52
C MET A 318 -16.12 8.42 4.34
N GLY A 319 -15.56 8.30 3.14
CA GLY A 319 -16.25 7.84 1.94
C GLY A 319 -16.72 6.38 2.05
N GLU A 320 -15.90 5.51 2.62
CA GLU A 320 -16.20 4.09 2.86
C GLU A 320 -17.39 3.94 3.81
N VAL A 321 -17.36 4.60 4.98
CA VAL A 321 -18.47 4.58 5.93
C VAL A 321 -19.74 5.15 5.31
N LEU A 322 -19.64 6.27 4.58
CA LEU A 322 -20.79 6.87 3.89
C LEU A 322 -21.38 5.92 2.85
N GLY A 323 -20.54 5.32 2.01
CA GLY A 323 -20.95 4.40 0.95
C GLY A 323 -21.58 3.13 1.50
N LEU A 324 -20.96 2.51 2.50
CA LEU A 324 -21.47 1.30 3.15
C LEU A 324 -22.84 1.54 3.80
N LYS A 325 -23.03 2.68 4.48
CA LYS A 325 -24.32 3.07 5.05
C LYS A 325 -25.35 3.37 3.98
N ALA A 326 -25.01 4.21 3.00
CA ALA A 326 -25.94 4.61 1.94
C ALA A 326 -26.40 3.44 1.05
N LYS A 327 -25.60 2.38 0.95
CA LYS A 327 -25.92 1.18 0.17
C LYS A 327 -26.44 0.03 1.01
N ASP A 328 -26.68 0.23 2.31
CA ASP A 328 -27.15 -0.79 3.25
C ASP A 328 -26.30 -2.08 3.16
N ALA A 329 -24.97 -1.90 3.15
CA ALA A 329 -24.03 -2.97 2.84
C ALA A 329 -24.07 -4.11 3.86
N VAL A 330 -24.26 -3.80 5.14
CA VAL A 330 -24.39 -4.81 6.21
C VAL A 330 -25.58 -5.73 5.94
N ASN A 331 -26.74 -5.17 5.62
CA ASN A 331 -27.93 -5.96 5.32
C ASN A 331 -27.78 -6.77 4.02
N LYS A 332 -27.15 -6.20 2.99
CA LYS A 332 -26.81 -6.95 1.77
C LYS A 332 -25.94 -8.17 2.07
N LYS A 333 -24.94 -8.03 2.95
CA LYS A 333 -24.14 -9.17 3.42
C LYS A 333 -24.99 -10.20 4.17
N LYS A 334 -25.88 -9.77 5.07
CA LYS A 334 -26.83 -10.65 5.77
C LYS A 334 -27.73 -11.44 4.79
N ILE A 335 -28.18 -10.81 3.71
CA ILE A 335 -28.95 -11.49 2.64
C ILE A 335 -28.10 -12.54 1.92
N TYR A 336 -26.86 -12.21 1.56
CA TYR A 336 -25.93 -13.16 0.93
C TYR A 336 -25.59 -14.33 1.85
N GLU A 337 -25.42 -14.06 3.14
CA GLU A 337 -25.16 -15.05 4.17
C GLU A 337 -26.34 -16.00 4.38
N ALA A 338 -27.57 -15.49 4.36
CA ALA A 338 -28.76 -16.34 4.44
C ALA A 338 -28.85 -17.31 3.25
N GLU A 339 -28.55 -16.83 2.04
CA GLU A 339 -28.50 -17.68 0.83
C GLU A 339 -27.34 -18.67 0.87
N PHE A 340 -26.15 -18.23 1.34
CA PHE A 340 -25.01 -19.13 1.57
C PHE A 340 -25.38 -20.24 2.54
N GLN A 341 -25.94 -19.91 3.70
CA GLN A 341 -26.31 -20.88 4.74
C GLN A 341 -27.34 -21.86 4.21
N LYS A 342 -28.35 -21.38 3.48
CA LYS A 342 -29.34 -22.24 2.83
C LYS A 342 -28.69 -23.25 1.89
N ARG A 343 -27.73 -22.83 1.06
CA ARG A 343 -27.01 -23.72 0.14
C ARG A 343 -26.12 -24.73 0.87
N VAL A 344 -25.43 -24.28 1.92
CA VAL A 344 -24.57 -25.12 2.75
C VAL A 344 -25.38 -26.21 3.45
N LEU A 345 -26.49 -25.86 4.10
CA LEU A 345 -27.35 -26.81 4.80
C LEU A 345 -28.11 -27.74 3.85
N GLY A 346 -28.41 -27.30 2.62
CA GLY A 346 -29.00 -28.13 1.57
C GLY A 346 -28.06 -29.19 0.99
N ASN A 347 -26.78 -29.19 1.36
CA ASN A 347 -25.78 -30.14 0.87
C ASN A 347 -25.04 -30.80 2.04
N THR A 348 -25.22 -32.11 2.23
CA THR A 348 -24.63 -32.84 3.37
C THR A 348 -23.12 -32.69 3.49
N LYS A 349 -22.40 -32.64 2.36
CA LYS A 349 -20.94 -32.45 2.35
C LYS A 349 -20.55 -31.05 2.83
N TRP A 350 -21.25 -30.02 2.34
CA TRP A 350 -20.97 -28.64 2.75
C TRP A 350 -21.41 -28.36 4.17
N SER A 351 -22.56 -28.88 4.59
CA SER A 351 -23.05 -28.75 5.95
C SER A 351 -22.03 -29.25 6.97
N GLY A 352 -21.37 -30.39 6.70
CA GLY A 352 -20.33 -30.92 7.58
C GLY A 352 -19.03 -30.12 7.60
N LEU A 353 -18.76 -29.29 6.58
CA LEU A 353 -17.53 -28.51 6.46
C LEU A 353 -17.70 -27.03 6.86
N TYR A 354 -18.86 -26.46 6.58
CA TYR A 354 -19.11 -25.02 6.63
C TYR A 354 -20.37 -24.64 7.42
N GLY A 355 -21.12 -25.61 7.96
CA GLY A 355 -22.43 -25.35 8.57
C GLY A 355 -22.40 -24.33 9.71
N THR A 356 -21.31 -24.23 10.46
CA THR A 356 -21.13 -23.32 11.60
C THR A 356 -20.31 -22.08 11.26
N VAL A 357 -19.75 -21.97 10.04
CA VAL A 357 -18.69 -20.99 9.76
C VAL A 357 -19.14 -19.54 9.99
N LEU A 358 -20.40 -19.21 9.69
CA LEU A 358 -20.91 -17.85 9.91
C LEU A 358 -21.10 -17.55 11.41
N GLU A 359 -21.57 -18.52 12.18
CA GLU A 359 -21.74 -18.39 13.64
C GLU A 359 -20.38 -18.27 14.34
N ASP A 360 -19.41 -19.09 13.93
CA ASP A 360 -18.04 -19.06 14.45
C ASP A 360 -17.37 -17.71 14.16
N LEU A 361 -17.55 -17.19 12.94
CA LEU A 361 -17.03 -15.87 12.55
C LEU A 361 -17.70 -14.74 13.33
N GLU A 362 -19.03 -14.75 13.47
CA GLU A 362 -19.75 -13.72 14.25
C GLU A 362 -19.28 -13.72 15.71
N SER A 363 -19.17 -14.91 16.32
CA SER A 363 -18.69 -15.08 17.68
C SER A 363 -17.26 -14.55 17.85
N ALA A 364 -16.36 -14.86 16.92
CA ALA A 364 -15.00 -14.34 16.93
C ALA A 364 -14.94 -12.81 16.81
N TYR A 365 -15.80 -12.22 15.96
CA TYR A 365 -15.88 -10.77 15.79
C TYR A 365 -16.43 -10.06 17.04
N LYS A 366 -17.44 -10.63 17.70
CA LYS A 366 -17.91 -10.14 19.01
C LYS A 366 -16.80 -10.18 20.08
N GLN A 367 -16.03 -11.26 20.12
CA GLN A 367 -14.96 -11.42 21.11
C GLN A 367 -13.79 -10.44 20.87
N ILE A 368 -13.43 -10.18 19.60
CA ILE A 368 -12.30 -9.30 19.28
C ILE A 368 -12.67 -7.81 19.34
N GLU A 369 -13.94 -7.45 19.18
CA GLU A 369 -14.39 -6.05 19.08
C GLU A 369 -13.75 -5.08 20.08
N PRO A 370 -13.76 -5.31 21.41
CA PRO A 370 -13.21 -4.35 22.35
C PRO A 370 -11.67 -4.23 22.23
N TYR A 371 -10.99 -5.30 21.85
CA TYR A 371 -9.54 -5.28 21.60
C TYR A 371 -9.21 -4.61 20.27
N ALA A 372 -10.05 -4.79 19.25
CA ALA A 372 -9.87 -4.15 17.95
C ALA A 372 -9.99 -2.62 18.07
N TYR A 373 -10.98 -2.13 18.83
CA TYR A 373 -11.12 -0.70 19.11
C TYR A 373 -9.89 -0.13 19.86
N ALA A 374 -9.44 -0.81 20.92
CA ALA A 374 -8.25 -0.40 21.65
C ALA A 374 -6.98 -0.41 20.78
N ARG A 375 -6.83 -1.46 19.97
CA ARG A 375 -5.71 -1.62 19.03
C ARG A 375 -5.72 -0.53 17.96
N ASP A 376 -6.88 -0.17 17.41
CA ASP A 376 -6.97 0.86 16.38
C ASP A 376 -6.59 2.24 16.94
N TYR A 377 -7.02 2.57 18.16
CA TYR A 377 -6.55 3.78 18.86
C TYR A 377 -5.05 3.76 19.10
N PHE A 378 -4.52 2.67 19.64
CA PHE A 378 -3.09 2.53 19.89
C PHE A 378 -2.30 2.70 18.58
N ASN A 379 -2.64 1.94 17.55
CA ASN A 379 -1.93 1.97 16.27
C ASN A 379 -2.04 3.33 15.57
N GLU A 380 -3.22 3.94 15.53
CA GLU A 380 -3.40 5.24 14.86
C GLU A 380 -2.78 6.39 15.64
N ILE A 381 -2.72 6.36 16.97
CA ILE A 381 -2.11 7.44 17.75
C ILE A 381 -0.60 7.27 17.82
N PHE A 382 -0.11 6.08 18.15
CA PHE A 382 1.33 5.86 18.33
C PHE A 382 2.12 6.09 17.04
N SER A 383 1.56 5.74 15.87
CA SER A 383 2.21 5.96 14.58
C SER A 383 2.24 7.42 14.13
N LYS A 384 1.50 8.32 14.79
CA LYS A 384 1.39 9.75 14.43
C LYS A 384 2.28 10.62 15.30
N ILE A 385 2.80 10.06 16.40
CA ILE A 385 3.75 10.68 17.30
C ILE A 385 5.14 10.18 16.90
N GLU A 386 5.91 11.05 16.26
CA GLU A 386 7.20 10.74 15.68
C GLU A 386 8.23 10.39 16.77
N LEU A 387 8.13 10.98 17.96
CA LEU A 387 8.96 10.61 19.11
C LEU A 387 8.81 9.13 19.49
N PHE A 388 7.60 8.56 19.38
CA PHE A 388 7.41 7.13 19.62
C PHE A 388 7.99 6.26 18.52
N THR A 389 7.99 6.75 17.28
CA THR A 389 8.70 6.10 16.18
C THR A 389 10.21 6.05 16.46
N ILE A 390 10.79 7.16 16.92
CA ILE A 390 12.22 7.23 17.32
C ILE A 390 12.49 6.24 18.47
N ALA A 391 11.67 6.27 19.52
CA ALA A 391 11.83 5.36 20.66
C ALA A 391 11.77 3.88 20.24
N ASN A 392 10.84 3.51 19.35
CA ASN A 392 10.74 2.16 18.82
C ASN A 392 11.96 1.74 17.99
N GLN A 393 12.51 2.65 17.18
CA GLN A 393 13.74 2.41 16.43
C GLN A 393 14.93 2.16 17.35
N LEU A 394 15.08 2.94 18.43
CA LEU A 394 16.13 2.74 19.43
C LEU A 394 15.94 1.44 20.22
N ASN A 395 14.71 1.13 20.64
CA ASN A 395 14.38 -0.13 21.31
C ASN A 395 14.66 -1.35 20.42
N SER A 396 14.54 -1.22 19.10
CA SER A 396 14.88 -2.32 18.18
C SER A 396 16.36 -2.72 18.28
N LEU A 397 17.25 -1.78 18.60
CA LEU A 397 18.67 -2.05 18.83
C LEU A 397 18.90 -2.79 20.15
N VAL A 398 18.22 -2.37 21.21
CA VAL A 398 18.23 -3.06 22.51
C VAL A 398 17.76 -4.51 22.33
N ASN A 399 16.63 -4.70 21.66
CA ASN A 399 16.09 -6.04 21.39
C ASN A 399 17.03 -6.90 20.53
N ALA A 400 17.70 -6.31 19.54
CA ALA A 400 18.67 -7.02 18.71
C ALA A 400 19.87 -7.50 19.55
N TYR A 401 20.35 -6.65 20.46
CA TYR A 401 21.42 -6.98 21.38
C TYR A 401 21.01 -8.07 22.38
N GLU A 402 19.87 -7.91 23.05
CA GLU A 402 19.38 -8.87 24.06
C GLU A 402 19.14 -10.26 23.46
N LYS A 403 18.65 -10.33 22.21
CA LYS A 403 18.31 -11.59 21.56
C LYS A 403 19.51 -12.31 20.96
N ASN A 404 20.45 -11.57 20.34
CA ASN A 404 21.48 -12.13 19.46
C ASN A 404 22.88 -11.53 19.65
N GLY A 405 23.07 -10.69 20.68
CA GLY A 405 24.35 -10.10 21.04
C GLY A 405 24.79 -8.92 20.15
N GLU A 406 26.04 -8.50 20.36
CA GLU A 406 26.63 -7.30 19.75
C GLU A 406 26.62 -7.30 18.21
N THR A 407 26.88 -8.45 17.59
CA THR A 407 26.89 -8.56 16.12
C THR A 407 25.52 -8.19 15.52
N ALA A 408 24.42 -8.61 16.13
CA ALA A 408 23.08 -8.27 15.66
C ALA A 408 22.75 -6.78 15.89
N TYR A 409 23.20 -6.22 17.00
CA TYR A 409 23.13 -4.78 17.25
C TYR A 409 23.84 -4.00 16.15
N LEU A 410 25.11 -4.32 15.85
CA LEU A 410 25.91 -3.62 14.85
C LEU A 410 25.30 -3.74 13.43
N ASN A 411 24.77 -4.92 13.07
CA ASN A 411 24.10 -5.14 11.79
C ASN A 411 22.81 -4.32 11.64
N ASN A 412 22.12 -4.02 12.73
CA ASN A 412 20.89 -3.21 12.73
C ASN A 412 21.16 -1.72 12.91
N LYS A 413 22.28 -1.35 13.56
CA LYS A 413 22.63 0.04 13.89
C LYS A 413 22.59 0.96 12.68
N GLU A 414 23.21 0.57 11.57
CA GLU A 414 23.25 1.42 10.37
C GLU A 414 21.85 1.64 9.78
N LYS A 415 20.99 0.61 9.76
CA LYS A 415 19.60 0.74 9.29
C LYS A 415 18.77 1.67 10.17
N VAL A 416 18.92 1.53 11.49
CA VAL A 416 18.24 2.39 12.47
C VAL A 416 18.74 3.82 12.35
N LYS A 417 20.06 4.02 12.24
CA LYS A 417 20.67 5.34 12.07
C LYS A 417 20.12 6.03 10.81
N SER A 418 20.18 5.38 9.65
CA SER A 418 19.66 5.97 8.40
C SER A 418 18.17 6.30 8.49
N SER A 419 17.37 5.43 9.12
CA SER A 419 15.92 5.67 9.29
C SER A 419 15.65 6.87 10.20
N VAL A 420 16.41 7.00 11.29
CA VAL A 420 16.28 8.11 12.24
C VAL A 420 16.79 9.42 11.64
N GLU A 421 17.91 9.40 10.91
CA GLU A 421 18.42 10.57 10.17
C GLU A 421 17.41 11.07 9.13
N ALA A 422 16.80 10.18 8.36
CA ALA A 422 15.75 10.53 7.41
C ALA A 422 14.55 11.19 8.10
N LEU A 423 14.09 10.63 9.23
CA LEU A 423 13.01 11.21 10.02
C LEU A 423 13.37 12.61 10.54
N PHE A 424 14.58 12.81 11.05
CA PHE A 424 15.02 14.10 11.59
C PHE A 424 15.08 15.22 10.55
N ASN A 425 15.28 14.91 9.27
CA ASN A 425 15.22 15.91 8.20
C ASN A 425 13.84 16.57 8.09
N GLU A 426 12.78 15.85 8.50
CA GLU A 426 11.38 16.27 8.43
C GLU A 426 10.74 16.51 9.79
N TYR A 427 11.49 16.29 10.88
CA TYR A 427 10.95 16.32 12.23
C TYR A 427 10.83 17.76 12.74
N ASN A 428 9.68 18.08 13.32
CA ASN A 428 9.48 19.32 14.06
C ASN A 428 9.04 19.01 15.50
N ALA A 429 9.94 19.22 16.46
CA ALA A 429 9.71 18.84 17.85
C ALA A 429 8.49 19.53 18.50
N LEU A 430 8.24 20.81 18.17
CA LEU A 430 7.09 21.54 18.73
C LEU A 430 5.76 21.03 18.15
N LEU A 431 5.75 20.69 16.86
CA LEU A 431 4.57 20.09 16.23
C LEU A 431 4.32 18.67 16.77
N ASP A 432 5.35 17.84 16.89
CA ASP A 432 5.20 16.49 17.42
C ASP A 432 4.77 16.49 18.90
N GLN A 433 5.31 17.41 19.71
CA GLN A 433 4.84 17.62 21.07
C GLN A 433 3.34 17.97 21.09
N ARG A 434 2.89 18.86 20.20
CA ARG A 434 1.47 19.21 20.14
C ARG A 434 0.59 18.05 19.69
N LEU A 435 1.07 17.22 18.76
CA LEU A 435 0.40 15.98 18.36
C LEU A 435 0.29 15.01 19.54
N PHE A 436 1.38 14.83 20.30
CA PHE A 436 1.40 14.02 21.51
C PHE A 436 0.35 14.48 22.51
N GLU A 437 0.32 15.77 22.86
CA GLU A 437 -0.62 16.34 23.82
C GLU A 437 -2.08 16.03 23.44
N VAL A 438 -2.46 16.36 22.21
CA VAL A 438 -3.85 16.22 21.73
C VAL A 438 -4.25 14.76 21.60
N LEU A 439 -3.38 13.91 21.05
CA LEU A 439 -3.72 12.53 20.77
C LEU A 439 -3.66 11.64 22.01
N ILE A 440 -2.73 11.87 22.94
CA ILE A 440 -2.67 11.10 24.19
C ILE A 440 -3.82 11.46 25.12
N GLU A 441 -4.25 12.73 25.17
CA GLU A 441 -5.48 13.10 25.89
C GLU A 441 -6.69 12.34 25.32
N MET A 442 -6.83 12.30 23.99
CA MET A 442 -7.88 11.53 23.30
C MET A 442 -7.78 10.03 23.62
N TYR A 443 -6.57 9.45 23.60
CA TYR A 443 -6.34 8.04 23.94
C TYR A 443 -6.84 7.70 25.35
N VAL A 444 -6.50 8.52 26.36
CA VAL A 444 -6.88 8.27 27.75
C VAL A 444 -8.38 8.46 27.98
N LYS A 445 -8.99 9.43 27.29
CA LYS A 445 -10.41 9.77 27.47
C LYS A 445 -11.36 8.78 26.80
N ASP A 446 -11.04 8.34 25.59
CA ASP A 446 -11.97 7.61 24.74
C ASP A 446 -11.79 6.07 24.81
N GLN A 447 -10.79 5.60 25.56
CA GLN A 447 -10.52 4.18 25.82
C GLN A 447 -11.11 3.70 27.16
N GLN A 448 -11.46 2.41 27.22
CA GLN A 448 -11.81 1.79 28.50
C GLN A 448 -10.57 1.67 29.38
N GLU A 449 -10.75 1.88 30.69
CA GLU A 449 -9.65 1.93 31.67
C GLU A 449 -8.73 0.70 31.61
N LYS A 450 -9.30 -0.50 31.45
CA LYS A 450 -8.54 -1.76 31.35
C LYS A 450 -7.60 -1.85 30.13
N TYR A 451 -7.75 -0.98 29.14
CA TYR A 451 -6.91 -0.90 27.94
C TYR A 451 -5.93 0.30 27.98
N THR A 452 -5.93 1.06 29.06
CA THR A 452 -5.03 2.20 29.27
C THR A 452 -4.01 1.90 30.36
N SER A 453 -2.77 2.34 30.16
CA SER A 453 -1.74 2.21 31.19
C SER A 453 -2.06 3.17 32.36
N PRO A 454 -2.10 2.69 33.62
CA PRO A 454 -2.31 3.55 34.79
C PRO A 454 -1.29 4.68 34.89
N PHE A 455 -0.05 4.43 34.45
CA PHE A 455 1.02 5.43 34.40
C PHE A 455 0.65 6.61 33.49
N VAL A 456 0.19 6.31 32.26
CA VAL A 456 -0.18 7.35 31.28
C VAL A 456 -1.39 8.13 31.75
N LYS A 457 -2.38 7.46 32.34
CA LYS A 457 -3.58 8.11 32.90
C LYS A 457 -3.21 9.11 33.99
N ASN A 458 -2.35 8.72 34.94
CA ASN A 458 -1.88 9.62 35.98
C ASN A 458 -1.09 10.80 35.41
N LEU A 459 -0.28 10.57 34.38
CA LEU A 459 0.47 11.64 33.71
C LEU A 459 -0.46 12.67 33.07
N VAL A 460 -1.53 12.24 32.38
CA VAL A 460 -2.50 13.17 31.79
C VAL A 460 -3.29 13.93 32.87
N ILE A 461 -3.76 13.24 33.92
CA ILE A 461 -4.50 13.89 35.02
C ILE A 461 -3.64 14.94 35.72
N ASN A 462 -2.37 14.63 35.99
CA ASN A 462 -1.47 15.53 36.70
C ASN A 462 -1.04 16.76 35.88
N ASN A 463 -1.10 16.68 34.55
CA ASN A 463 -0.78 17.81 33.67
C ASN A 463 -2.01 18.63 33.24
N ALA A 464 -3.22 18.15 33.52
CA ALA A 464 -4.46 18.90 33.29
C ALA A 464 -4.82 19.85 34.46
N ASN A 465 -4.19 19.65 35.62
CA ASN A 465 -4.20 20.54 36.79
C ASN A 465 -2.98 21.45 36.76
#